data_AF-A0A2H6N658-F1
#
_entry.id   AF-A0A2H6N658-F1
#
_cell.length_a   1.000
_cell.length_b   1.000
_cell.length_c   1.000
_cell.angle_alpha   90.00
_cell.angle_beta   90.00
_cell.angle_gamma   90.00
#
_symmetry.space_group_name_H-M   'P 1'
#
loop_
_entity.id
_entity.type
_entity.pdbx_description
1 polymer ?
#
loop_
_entity_poly.entity_id
_entity_poly.type
_entity_poly.pdbx_seq_one_letter_code
_entity_poly.pdbx_strand_id
1 'polypeptide(L)'
;EVSGLYTIEELEPLLSPLKDQASQDGFTGPVFNYFTYRIQQNLHVVLIMDSTNLNFTINCESNPALHKKCQVLWMEGWSESSMKKIPEMLFAEADEKEKVAKTSKEHKKKNSGDLEFIKSFLTIHDSCKVYGATPRRYMTFLHTY
;
A
#
# COMPACT_ATOMS: atom_id res chain seq x y z
N GLU A 1 -20.29 14.21 2.37
CA GLU A 1 -20.14 15.67 2.50
C GLU A 1 -19.46 16.00 3.81
N VAL A 2 -18.91 17.22 3.93
CA VAL A 2 -18.34 17.74 5.18
C VAL A 2 -19.22 18.91 5.60
N SER A 3 -19.89 18.79 6.74
CA SER A 3 -20.81 19.82 7.23
C SER A 3 -20.07 21.13 7.50
N GLY A 4 -20.61 22.25 7.00
CA GLY A 4 -20.03 23.58 7.22
C GLY A 4 -18.74 23.85 6.43
N LEU A 5 -18.38 23.01 5.45
CA LEU A 5 -17.17 23.22 4.64
C LEU A 5 -17.31 24.40 3.67
N TYR A 6 -18.51 24.59 3.10
CA TYR A 6 -18.79 25.66 2.14
C TYR A 6 -19.82 26.63 2.71
N THR A 7 -19.62 27.91 2.43
CA THR A 7 -20.68 28.92 2.57
C THR A 7 -21.65 28.85 1.39
N ILE A 8 -22.84 29.44 1.54
CA ILE A 8 -23.87 29.46 0.47
C ILE A 8 -23.34 30.21 -0.76
N GLU A 9 -22.60 31.30 -0.55
CA GLU A 9 -22.04 32.16 -1.59
C GLU A 9 -20.95 31.43 -2.41
N GLU A 10 -20.14 30.57 -1.77
CA GLU A 10 -19.13 29.76 -2.45
C GLU A 10 -19.74 28.58 -3.21
N LEU A 11 -20.90 28.08 -2.76
CA LEU A 11 -21.51 26.88 -3.32
C LEU A 11 -22.22 27.16 -4.66
N GLU A 12 -22.86 28.31 -4.80
CA GLU A 12 -23.60 28.69 -6.02
C GLU A 12 -22.77 28.64 -7.32
N PRO A 13 -21.56 29.23 -7.40
CA PRO A 13 -20.73 29.14 -8.60
C PRO A 13 -20.25 27.72 -8.89
N LEU A 14 -20.06 26.87 -7.87
CA LEU A 14 -19.66 25.47 -8.03
C LEU A 14 -20.80 24.59 -8.58
N LEU A 15 -22.03 24.86 -8.15
CA LEU A 15 -23.20 24.08 -8.57
C LEU A 15 -23.79 24.54 -9.91
N SER A 16 -23.58 25.79 -10.30
CA SER A 16 -24.08 26.35 -11.56
C SER A 16 -23.79 25.47 -12.79
N PRO A 17 -22.54 25.06 -13.08
CA PRO A 17 -22.23 24.23 -14.25
C PRO A 17 -22.78 22.79 -14.16
N LEU A 18 -23.16 22.33 -12.96
CA LEU A 18 -23.67 20.99 -12.74
C LEU A 18 -25.18 20.88 -13.03
N LYS A 19 -25.90 22.01 -13.14
CA LYS A 19 -27.34 22.02 -13.43
C LYS A 19 -27.66 21.37 -14.78
N ASP A 20 -26.94 21.78 -15.82
CA ASP A 20 -27.16 21.27 -17.17
C ASP A 20 -26.80 19.79 -17.26
N GLN A 21 -25.71 19.37 -16.62
CA GLN A 21 -25.28 17.97 -16.56
C GLN A 21 -26.28 17.11 -15.77
N ALA A 22 -26.76 17.59 -14.62
CA ALA A 22 -27.78 16.89 -13.85
C ALA A 22 -29.07 16.67 -14.67
N SER A 23 -29.48 17.68 -15.46
CA SER A 23 -30.65 17.56 -16.33
C SER A 23 -30.43 16.59 -17.49
N GLN A 24 -29.23 16.55 -18.07
CA GLN A 24 -28.87 15.61 -19.14
C GLN A 24 -28.83 14.16 -18.63
N ASP A 25 -28.32 13.96 -17.40
CA ASP A 25 -28.30 12.66 -16.73
C ASP A 25 -29.68 12.23 -16.19
N GLY A 26 -30.71 13.07 -16.34
CA GLY A 26 -32.08 12.81 -15.86
C GLY A 26 -32.20 12.82 -14.33
N PHE A 27 -31.27 13.44 -13.62
CA PHE A 27 -31.29 13.51 -12.16
C PHE A 27 -32.38 14.48 -11.68
N THR A 28 -33.28 13.98 -10.83
CA THR A 28 -34.37 14.78 -10.24
C THR A 28 -34.07 15.10 -8.77
N GLY A 29 -33.94 16.38 -8.43
CA GLY A 29 -33.74 16.85 -7.06
C GLY A 29 -32.78 18.02 -6.95
N PRO A 30 -32.38 18.41 -5.73
CA PRO A 30 -31.40 19.47 -5.51
C PRO A 30 -30.06 19.13 -6.18
N VAL A 31 -29.49 20.09 -6.93
CA VAL A 31 -28.22 19.94 -7.65
C VAL A 31 -27.06 19.60 -6.71
N PHE A 32 -27.15 20.05 -5.45
CA PHE A 32 -26.19 19.69 -4.41
C PHE A 32 -26.14 18.17 -4.15
N ASN A 33 -27.27 17.47 -4.21
CA ASN A 33 -27.29 16.02 -4.05
C ASN A 33 -26.61 15.32 -5.24
N TYR A 34 -26.78 15.84 -6.46
CA TYR A 34 -26.07 15.37 -7.64
C TYR A 34 -24.56 15.59 -7.51
N PHE A 35 -24.14 16.74 -7.00
CA PHE A 35 -22.73 17.01 -6.69
C PHE A 35 -22.16 16.02 -5.67
N THR A 36 -22.85 15.82 -4.53
CA THR A 36 -22.44 14.86 -3.50
C THR A 36 -22.40 13.42 -4.03
N TYR A 37 -23.36 13.03 -4.88
CA TYR A 37 -23.37 11.73 -5.54
C TYR A 37 -22.12 11.55 -6.42
N ARG A 38 -21.79 12.54 -7.24
CA ARG A 38 -20.57 12.50 -8.07
C ARG A 38 -19.31 12.43 -7.24
N ILE A 39 -19.23 13.15 -6.11
CA ILE A 39 -18.09 13.01 -5.20
C ILE A 39 -17.99 11.57 -4.70
N GLN A 40 -19.10 10.97 -4.25
CA GLN A 40 -19.09 9.59 -3.75
C GLN A 40 -18.67 8.56 -4.81
N GLN A 41 -18.97 8.79 -6.09
CA GLN A 41 -18.55 7.89 -7.17
C GLN A 41 -17.09 8.07 -7.58
N ASN A 42 -16.52 9.28 -7.42
CA ASN A 42 -15.20 9.62 -7.99
C ASN A 42 -14.10 9.80 -6.94
N LEU A 43 -14.45 9.98 -5.66
CA LEU A 43 -13.49 10.18 -4.58
C LEU A 43 -13.14 8.86 -3.92
N HIS A 44 -11.89 8.44 -4.07
CA HIS A 44 -11.32 7.31 -3.34
C HIS A 44 -10.31 7.84 -2.31
N VAL A 45 -10.49 7.44 -1.05
CA VAL A 45 -9.60 7.82 0.05
C VAL A 45 -8.84 6.57 0.49
N VAL A 46 -7.50 6.68 0.51
CA VAL A 46 -6.61 5.62 0.99
C VAL A 46 -5.90 6.11 2.24
N LEU A 47 -5.92 5.28 3.28
CA LEU A 47 -5.33 5.57 4.58
C LEU A 47 -4.30 4.50 4.90
N ILE A 48 -3.07 4.92 5.22
CA ILE A 48 -2.00 4.04 5.65
C ILE A 48 -1.76 4.35 7.12
N MET A 49 -1.94 3.33 7.97
CA MET A 49 -1.78 3.44 9.41
C MET A 49 -0.84 2.34 9.91
N ASP A 50 -0.06 2.66 10.92
CA ASP A 50 0.80 1.70 11.62
C ASP A 50 0.06 1.13 12.83
N SER A 51 -0.12 -0.20 12.85
CA SER A 51 -0.81 -0.91 13.93
C SER A 51 -0.02 -0.93 15.23
N THR A 52 1.30 -0.67 15.19
CA THR A 52 2.14 -0.60 16.39
C THR A 52 2.02 0.73 17.13
N ASN A 53 1.37 1.73 16.51
CA ASN A 53 1.16 3.03 17.14
C ASN A 53 0.14 2.94 18.29
N LEU A 54 0.50 3.48 19.46
CA LEU A 54 -0.37 3.51 20.65
C LEU A 54 -1.75 4.14 20.41
N ASN A 55 -1.83 5.11 19.49
CA ASN A 55 -3.07 5.80 19.15
C ASN A 55 -3.88 5.08 18.07
N PHE A 56 -3.39 3.97 17.49
CA PHE A 56 -4.05 3.26 16.40
C PHE A 56 -5.51 2.90 16.76
N THR A 57 -5.70 2.26 17.91
CA THR A 57 -7.02 1.84 18.40
C THR A 57 -7.93 3.05 18.63
N ILE A 58 -7.43 4.08 19.32
CA ILE A 58 -8.20 5.29 19.64
C ILE A 58 -8.66 5.98 18.35
N ASN A 59 -7.78 6.09 17.36
CA ASN A 59 -8.09 6.70 16.07
C ASN A 59 -9.13 5.89 15.28
N CYS A 60 -9.06 4.56 15.34
CA CYS A 60 -10.03 3.66 14.70
C CYS A 60 -11.42 3.72 15.36
N GLU A 61 -11.46 3.81 16.68
CA GLU A 61 -12.71 3.88 17.45
C GLU A 61 -13.38 5.25 17.34
N SER A 62 -12.58 6.31 17.38
CA SER A 62 -13.05 7.70 17.27
C SER A 62 -13.63 8.03 15.89
N ASN A 63 -13.27 7.26 14.86
CA ASN A 63 -13.68 7.51 13.48
C ASN A 63 -14.42 6.29 12.88
N PRO A 64 -15.73 6.15 13.14
CA PRO A 64 -16.46 4.95 12.73
C PRO A 64 -16.57 4.75 11.21
N ALA A 65 -16.34 5.80 10.41
CA ALA A 65 -16.28 5.67 8.95
C ALA A 65 -15.15 4.72 8.48
N LEU A 66 -14.05 4.64 9.24
CA LEU A 66 -12.88 3.82 8.89
C LEU A 66 -13.21 2.33 8.81
N HIS A 67 -14.08 1.83 9.68
CA HIS A 67 -14.46 0.41 9.69
C HIS A 67 -15.84 0.14 9.06
N LYS A 68 -16.70 1.16 8.92
CA LYS A 68 -18.05 1.01 8.32
C LYS A 68 -18.11 1.28 6.82
N LYS A 69 -17.25 2.18 6.31
CA LYS A 69 -17.32 2.65 4.92
C LYS A 69 -16.09 2.28 4.10
N CYS A 70 -14.95 2.08 4.75
CA CYS A 70 -13.73 1.65 4.07
C CYS A 70 -13.58 0.12 4.13
N GLN A 71 -12.90 -0.43 3.14
CA GLN A 71 -12.37 -1.78 3.22
C GLN A 71 -11.04 -1.74 3.98
N VAL A 72 -10.92 -2.57 5.02
CA VAL A 72 -9.70 -2.68 5.82
C VAL A 72 -8.84 -3.80 5.28
N LEU A 73 -7.59 -3.48 4.95
CA LEU A 73 -6.58 -4.44 4.51
C LEU A 73 -5.47 -4.50 5.55
N TRP A 74 -5.20 -5.70 6.08
CA TRP A 74 -4.15 -5.92 7.06
C TRP A 74 -2.84 -6.33 6.37
N MET A 75 -1.79 -5.55 6.56
CA MET A 75 -0.48 -5.76 5.93
C MET A 75 0.62 -5.81 7.00
N GLU A 76 0.60 -6.85 7.83
CA GLU A 76 1.51 -6.99 8.99
C GLU A 76 2.96 -7.33 8.59
N GLY A 77 3.17 -7.93 7.42
CA GLY A 77 4.49 -8.28 6.94
C GLY A 77 4.45 -9.18 5.70
N TRP A 78 5.63 -9.64 5.30
CA TRP A 78 5.77 -10.60 4.20
C TRP A 78 5.75 -12.03 4.72
N SER A 79 5.18 -12.95 3.92
CA SER A 79 5.23 -14.37 4.23
C SER A 79 6.66 -14.88 4.22
N GLU A 80 6.91 -15.94 4.99
CA GLU A 80 8.22 -16.60 5.03
C GLU A 80 8.68 -17.05 3.63
N SER A 81 7.75 -17.54 2.81
CA SER A 81 8.01 -17.94 1.42
C SER A 81 8.48 -16.77 0.56
N SER A 82 7.83 -15.60 0.69
CA SER A 82 8.23 -14.38 -0.02
C SER A 82 9.57 -13.87 0.48
N MET A 83 9.79 -13.87 1.80
CA MET A 83 11.06 -13.44 2.42
C MET A 83 12.25 -14.30 1.99
N LYS A 84 12.04 -15.59 1.69
CA LYS A 84 13.07 -16.48 1.10
C LYS A 84 13.27 -16.21 -0.39
N LYS A 85 12.21 -15.94 -1.13
CA LYS A 85 12.28 -15.75 -2.59
C LYS A 85 12.92 -14.42 -2.99
N ILE A 86 12.80 -13.38 -2.16
CA ILE A 86 13.36 -12.05 -2.45
C ILE A 86 14.89 -12.07 -2.60
N PRO A 87 15.67 -12.61 -1.63
CA PRO A 87 17.12 -12.77 -1.81
C PRO A 87 17.49 -13.62 -3.03
N GLU A 88 16.73 -14.68 -3.31
CA GLU A 88 16.99 -15.52 -4.50
C GLU A 88 16.87 -14.71 -5.80
N MET A 89 15.88 -13.82 -5.90
CA MET A 89 15.71 -12.95 -7.08
C MET A 89 16.78 -11.87 -7.15
N LEU A 90 17.10 -11.21 -6.03
CA LEU A 90 18.10 -10.14 -5.97
C LEU A 90 19.50 -10.63 -6.36
N PHE A 91 19.92 -11.79 -5.85
CA PHE A 91 21.24 -12.34 -6.16
C PHE A 91 21.30 -12.97 -7.55
N ALA A 92 20.18 -13.54 -8.06
CA ALA A 92 20.11 -13.97 -9.45
C ALA A 92 20.30 -12.81 -10.43
N GLU A 93 19.69 -11.65 -10.17
CA GLU A 93 19.87 -10.44 -10.98
C GLU A 93 21.30 -9.90 -10.93
N ALA A 94 21.98 -10.00 -9.77
CA ALA A 94 23.38 -9.60 -9.63
C ALA A 94 24.31 -10.51 -10.45
N ASP A 95 24.13 -11.83 -10.36
CA ASP A 95 24.85 -12.83 -11.13
C ASP A 95 24.65 -12.65 -12.65
N GLU A 96 23.44 -12.31 -13.10
CA GLU A 96 23.15 -12.05 -14.52
C GLU A 96 23.87 -10.79 -15.02
N LYS A 97 23.90 -9.71 -14.23
CA LYS A 97 24.65 -8.48 -14.58
C LYS A 97 26.15 -8.72 -14.66
N GLU A 98 26.71 -9.56 -13.79
CA GLU A 98 28.13 -9.95 -13.86
C GLU A 98 28.43 -10.88 -15.05
N LYS A 99 27.51 -11.76 -15.43
CA LYS A 99 27.66 -12.67 -16.57
C LYS A 99 27.53 -11.98 -17.92
N VAL A 100 26.80 -10.86 -18.03
CA VAL A 100 26.82 -10.04 -19.26
C VAL A 100 28.22 -9.42 -19.50
N ALA A 101 29.03 -9.26 -18.45
CA ALA A 101 30.44 -8.83 -18.57
C ALA A 101 31.43 -9.98 -18.83
N LYS A 102 31.04 -11.25 -18.69
CA LYS A 102 31.89 -12.43 -18.93
C LYS A 102 31.11 -13.53 -19.67
N THR A 103 31.39 -13.67 -20.97
CA THR A 103 30.83 -14.70 -21.86
C THR A 103 31.07 -16.12 -21.36
N SER A 104 30.11 -16.69 -20.63
CA SER A 104 29.94 -18.15 -20.51
C SER A 104 28.62 -18.48 -19.82
N LYS A 105 27.67 -19.05 -20.58
CA LYS A 105 26.39 -19.56 -20.08
C LYS A 105 26.61 -20.95 -19.47
N GLU A 106 26.55 -21.04 -18.15
CA GLU A 106 26.27 -22.30 -17.45
C GLU A 106 25.00 -22.15 -16.60
N HIS A 107 24.07 -23.08 -16.81
CA HIS A 107 22.84 -23.21 -16.03
C HIS A 107 23.21 -23.75 -14.65
N LYS A 108 23.42 -22.85 -13.67
CA LYS A 108 23.70 -23.23 -12.28
C LYS A 108 22.45 -23.87 -11.68
N LYS A 109 22.51 -25.18 -11.48
CA LYS A 109 21.57 -25.93 -10.64
C LYS A 109 21.69 -25.35 -9.22
N LYS A 110 20.58 -24.95 -8.58
CA LYS A 110 20.57 -24.44 -7.20
C LYS A 110 21.23 -25.48 -6.28
N ASN A 111 22.41 -25.17 -5.76
CA ASN A 111 23.13 -26.04 -4.82
C ASN A 111 22.49 -25.93 -3.42
N SER A 112 22.59 -26.99 -2.61
CA SER A 112 22.05 -27.02 -1.24
C SER A 112 22.58 -25.89 -0.35
N GLY A 113 23.84 -25.50 -0.53
CA GLY A 113 24.47 -24.41 0.22
C GLY A 113 23.90 -23.01 -0.09
N ASP A 114 23.37 -22.81 -1.30
CA ASP A 114 22.72 -21.56 -1.70
C ASP A 114 21.38 -21.41 -0.95
N LEU A 115 20.63 -22.51 -0.82
CA LEU A 115 19.39 -22.51 -0.05
C LEU A 115 19.63 -22.26 1.45
N GLU A 116 20.72 -22.79 2.01
CA GLU A 116 21.11 -22.58 3.41
C GLU A 116 21.55 -21.14 3.67
N PHE A 117 22.30 -20.56 2.74
CA PHE A 117 22.66 -19.15 2.75
C PHE A 117 21.43 -18.23 2.71
N ILE A 118 20.47 -18.47 1.82
CA ILE A 118 19.22 -17.69 1.75
C ILE A 118 18.40 -17.83 3.04
N LYS A 119 18.36 -19.03 3.63
CA LYS A 119 17.69 -19.27 4.93
C LYS A 119 18.34 -18.46 6.06
N SER A 120 19.66 -18.27 6.03
CA SER A 120 20.38 -17.53 7.07
C SER A 120 19.91 -16.07 7.19
N PHE A 121 19.64 -15.39 6.08
CA PHE A 121 19.11 -14.01 6.08
C PHE A 121 17.78 -13.92 6.83
N LEU A 122 16.90 -14.88 6.57
CA LEU A 122 15.61 -14.95 7.25
C LEU A 122 15.79 -15.22 8.74
N THR A 123 16.66 -16.15 9.13
CA THR A 123 16.94 -16.44 10.54
C THR A 123 17.49 -15.21 11.28
N ILE A 124 18.39 -14.45 10.65
CA ILE A 124 18.92 -13.20 11.21
C ILE A 124 17.79 -12.19 11.37
N HIS A 125 16.95 -11.99 10.34
CA HIS A 125 15.81 -11.07 10.41
C HIS A 125 14.83 -11.44 11.53
N ASP A 126 14.49 -12.72 11.66
CA ASP A 126 13.60 -13.22 12.69
C ASP A 126 14.15 -12.98 14.10
N SER A 127 15.46 -13.13 14.29
CA SER A 127 16.12 -12.82 15.57
C SER A 127 15.99 -11.34 15.97
N CYS A 128 15.80 -10.44 15.01
CA CYS A 128 15.65 -9.01 15.25
C CYS A 128 14.19 -8.57 15.48
N LYS A 129 13.19 -9.46 15.37
CA LYS A 129 11.75 -9.09 15.49
C LYS A 129 11.42 -8.37 16.79
N VAL A 130 12.04 -8.80 17.90
CA VAL A 130 11.88 -8.17 19.23
C VAL A 130 12.34 -6.71 19.29
N TYR A 131 13.15 -6.26 18.33
CA TYR A 131 13.65 -4.88 18.22
C TYR A 131 12.94 -4.06 17.12
N GLY A 132 11.77 -4.53 16.65
CA GLY A 132 11.01 -3.87 15.60
C GLY A 132 11.58 -4.12 14.21
N ALA A 133 11.83 -5.38 13.86
CA ALA A 133 12.21 -5.74 12.50
C ALA A 133 11.05 -5.46 11.53
N THR A 134 11.33 -4.81 10.41
CA THR A 134 10.34 -4.52 9.36
C THR A 134 10.82 -5.05 8.01
N PRO A 135 9.92 -5.34 7.05
CA PRO A 135 10.32 -5.73 5.70
C PRO A 135 11.27 -4.72 5.04
N ARG A 136 11.11 -3.42 5.34
CA ARG A 136 12.03 -2.38 4.88
C ARG A 136 13.45 -2.58 5.41
N ARG A 137 13.61 -2.87 6.71
CA ARG A 137 14.93 -3.17 7.30
C ARG A 137 15.54 -4.44 6.71
N TYR A 138 14.71 -5.44 6.40
CA TYR A 138 15.17 -6.64 5.69
C TYR A 138 15.71 -6.31 4.29
N MET A 139 15.00 -5.50 3.51
CA MET A 139 15.49 -5.04 2.21
C MET A 139 16.80 -4.26 2.33
N THR A 140 16.92 -3.37 3.33
CA THR A 140 18.18 -2.65 3.59
C THR A 140 19.32 -3.62 3.92
N PHE A 141 19.06 -4.65 4.73
CA PHE A 141 20.05 -5.69 5.03
C PHE A 141 20.52 -6.40 3.75
N LEU A 142 19.59 -6.85 2.89
CA LEU A 142 19.92 -7.53 1.64
C LEU A 142 20.69 -6.65 0.64
N HIS A 143 20.39 -5.36 0.58
CA HIS A 143 21.09 -4.42 -0.31
C HIS A 143 22.47 -4.00 0.20
N THR A 144 22.71 -4.08 1.50
CA THR A 144 23.99 -3.69 2.12
C THR A 144 25.01 -4.82 2.11
N TYR A 145 24.51 -6.07 2.10
CA TYR A 145 25.32 -7.26 1.92
C TYR A 145 25.93 -7.31 0.51
#